data_AF-A0A542XB76-F1
#
_entry.id   AF-A0A542XB76-F1
#
_cell.length_a   1.000
_cell.length_b   1.000
_cell.length_c   1.000
_cell.angle_alpha   90.00
_cell.angle_beta   90.00
_cell.angle_gamma   90.00
#
_symmetry.space_group_name_H-M   'P 1'
#
loop_
_entity.id
_entity.type
_entity.pdbx_description
1 polymer ?
#
loop_
_entity_poly.entity_id
_entity_poly.type
_entity_poly.pdbx_seq_one_letter_code
_entity_poly.pdbx_strand_id
1 'polypeptide(L)'
;MVEQELSRSAGTVEHLVRVGEQQVRALTYLDEVGEPAVGDRVLLNVAALERGLGTGGFALVVALPDALPEDPPPSPGHVVKARYTPTQTMVLGADEQESPHHELLREADDLGGLPVVVADLHSALPAVVAGLREAAGGEPRVAYVMSDGGALPIAFSRTVAGLRDAGWLAGSVTVGQAYGGDLEAVTVHSGLLAARAVLGADVVVLTQGPGNLGTGTRWGFSGVAAGEALNATHVLGGRGVAALRVSQADPRERHQGVSHHSTTAYARVARVPADLPVPGLAGPLGATVSDQADAMVALSDDRLRRVDVPVEGLRRALEASPVPLRTMGRDLDADEAAFLAAAAAGRHAASLL
;
A
#
# COMPACT_ATOMS: atom_id res chain seq x y z
N MET A 1 -31.27 -2.16 -5.79
CA MET A 1 -31.83 -0.83 -5.45
C MET A 1 -31.14 -0.34 -4.20
N VAL A 2 -30.60 0.87 -4.20
CA VAL A 2 -29.98 1.46 -3.00
C VAL A 2 -31.04 1.65 -1.93
N GLU A 3 -30.81 1.14 -0.74
CA GLU A 3 -31.74 1.28 0.39
C GLU A 3 -31.23 2.26 1.44
N GLN A 4 -29.90 2.31 1.62
CA GLN A 4 -29.28 3.14 2.64
C GLN A 4 -27.82 3.46 2.28
N GLU A 5 -27.37 4.68 2.59
CA GLU A 5 -25.95 5.03 2.70
C GLU A 5 -25.45 4.62 4.11
N LEU A 6 -24.42 3.77 4.17
CA LEU A 6 -23.85 3.25 5.42
C LEU A 6 -22.68 4.08 5.91
N SER A 7 -21.80 4.50 5.01
CA SER A 7 -20.63 5.33 5.33
C SER A 7 -20.05 5.98 4.09
N ARG A 8 -19.34 7.09 4.28
CA ARG A 8 -18.64 7.84 3.22
C ARG A 8 -17.20 8.11 3.65
N SER A 9 -16.27 7.93 2.73
CA SER A 9 -14.84 8.14 2.99
C SER A 9 -14.09 8.32 1.68
N ALA A 10 -13.29 9.39 1.56
CA ALA A 10 -12.28 9.60 0.52
C ALA A 10 -12.72 9.17 -0.91
N GLY A 11 -13.80 9.77 -1.44
CA GLY A 11 -14.28 9.46 -2.79
C GLY A 11 -15.04 8.14 -2.93
N THR A 12 -15.30 7.43 -1.83
CA THR A 12 -16.14 6.23 -1.79
C THR A 12 -17.34 6.35 -0.88
N VAL A 13 -18.41 5.63 -1.25
CA VAL A 13 -19.59 5.45 -0.41
C VAL A 13 -19.94 3.97 -0.30
N GLU A 14 -20.14 3.52 0.93
CA GLU A 14 -20.73 2.21 1.19
C GLU A 14 -22.25 2.33 1.25
N HIS A 15 -22.94 1.45 0.54
CA HIS A 15 -24.38 1.37 0.54
C HIS A 15 -24.87 -0.01 0.99
N LEU A 16 -26.08 -0.05 1.52
CA LEU A 16 -26.89 -1.27 1.55
C LEU A 16 -27.73 -1.29 0.28
N VAL A 17 -27.59 -2.35 -0.51
CA VAL A 17 -28.29 -2.51 -1.80
C VAL A 17 -29.11 -3.78 -1.78
N ARG A 18 -30.40 -3.67 -2.11
CA ARG A 18 -31.29 -4.81 -2.28
C ARG A 18 -31.16 -5.44 -3.66
N VAL A 19 -31.00 -6.77 -3.67
CA VAL A 19 -30.92 -7.66 -4.83
C VAL A 19 -31.92 -8.79 -4.62
N GLY A 20 -33.06 -8.74 -5.30
CA GLY A 20 -34.17 -9.65 -5.01
C GLY A 20 -34.67 -9.51 -3.57
N GLU A 21 -34.61 -10.61 -2.81
CA GLU A 21 -34.96 -10.67 -1.38
C GLU A 21 -33.76 -10.45 -0.44
N GLN A 22 -32.54 -10.30 -0.99
CA GLN A 22 -31.32 -10.16 -0.22
C GLN A 22 -30.85 -8.72 -0.15
N GLN A 23 -30.07 -8.42 0.87
CA GLN A 23 -29.32 -7.16 1.01
C GLN A 23 -27.82 -7.45 0.95
N VAL A 24 -27.10 -6.66 0.19
CA VAL A 24 -25.63 -6.73 0.08
C VAL A 24 -25.02 -5.38 0.39
N ARG A 25 -23.83 -5.39 1.03
CA ARG A 25 -23.00 -4.20 1.13
C ARG A 25 -22.36 -3.95 -0.21
N ALA A 26 -22.52 -2.75 -0.75
CA ALA A 26 -21.91 -2.32 -2.00
C ALA A 26 -21.00 -1.11 -1.76
N LEU A 27 -19.94 -1.00 -2.55
CA LEU A 27 -19.03 0.14 -2.54
C LEU A 27 -19.10 0.85 -3.90
N THR A 28 -19.24 2.17 -3.86
CA THR A 28 -19.24 3.05 -5.02
C THR A 28 -17.99 3.90 -5.02
N TYR A 29 -17.29 4.00 -6.16
CA TYR A 29 -16.29 5.04 -6.41
C TYR A 29 -17.01 6.21 -7.08
N LEU A 30 -17.11 7.34 -6.37
CA LEU A 30 -17.95 8.46 -6.79
C LEU A 30 -17.47 9.08 -8.10
N ASP A 31 -16.16 9.19 -8.28
CA ASP A 31 -15.55 9.77 -9.49
C ASP A 31 -15.75 8.89 -10.74
N GLU A 32 -16.06 7.59 -10.55
CA GLU A 32 -16.26 6.66 -11.67
C GLU A 32 -17.74 6.49 -12.01
N VAL A 33 -18.61 6.45 -10.99
CA VAL A 33 -20.00 6.01 -11.14
C VAL A 33 -21.01 7.13 -10.89
N GLY A 34 -20.59 8.23 -10.27
CA GLY A 34 -21.47 9.27 -9.75
C GLY A 34 -21.95 9.00 -8.32
N GLU A 35 -22.99 9.72 -7.89
CA GLU A 35 -23.54 9.65 -6.53
C GLU A 35 -24.89 8.91 -6.48
N PRO A 36 -24.93 7.64 -6.07
CA PRO A 36 -26.19 6.90 -5.94
C PRO A 36 -27.05 7.46 -4.80
N ALA A 37 -28.31 7.78 -5.09
CA ALA A 37 -29.31 8.13 -4.09
C ALA A 37 -30.11 6.90 -3.61
N VAL A 38 -30.72 7.01 -2.43
CA VAL A 38 -31.67 5.99 -1.96
C VAL A 38 -32.84 5.88 -2.95
N GLY A 39 -33.16 4.65 -3.34
CA GLY A 39 -34.15 4.35 -4.38
C GLY A 39 -33.53 4.09 -5.76
N ASP A 40 -32.27 4.47 -5.98
CA ASP A 40 -31.64 4.27 -7.29
C ASP A 40 -31.43 2.79 -7.60
N ARG A 41 -31.60 2.47 -8.88
CA ARG A 41 -31.20 1.18 -9.42
C ARG A 41 -29.73 1.26 -9.80
N VAL A 42 -29.00 0.21 -9.45
CA VAL A 42 -27.55 0.14 -9.67
C VAL A 42 -27.20 -1.20 -10.30
N LEU A 43 -26.17 -1.19 -11.15
CA LEU A 43 -25.52 -2.42 -11.63
C LEU A 43 -24.41 -2.80 -10.65
N LEU A 44 -24.35 -4.07 -10.24
CA LEU A 44 -23.34 -4.57 -9.30
C LEU A 44 -22.43 -5.61 -9.96
N ASN A 45 -21.14 -5.55 -9.64
CA ASN A 45 -20.21 -6.67 -9.79
C ASN A 45 -20.10 -7.40 -8.46
N VAL A 46 -20.57 -8.65 -8.45
CA VAL A 46 -20.63 -9.51 -7.25
C VAL A 46 -19.69 -10.71 -7.33
N ALA A 47 -18.93 -10.89 -8.41
CA ALA A 47 -18.19 -12.13 -8.66
C ALA A 47 -17.17 -12.49 -7.56
N ALA A 48 -16.52 -11.47 -7.01
CA ALA A 48 -15.59 -11.60 -5.88
C ALA A 48 -16.35 -11.87 -4.57
N LEU A 49 -17.44 -11.13 -4.34
CA LEU A 49 -18.30 -11.26 -3.16
C LEU A 49 -18.89 -12.67 -3.04
N GLU A 50 -19.46 -13.22 -4.12
CA GLU A 50 -20.08 -14.55 -4.13
C GLU A 50 -19.10 -15.67 -3.77
N ARG A 51 -17.80 -15.47 -4.02
CA ARG A 51 -16.75 -16.41 -3.65
C ARG A 51 -16.09 -16.10 -2.30
N GLY A 52 -16.52 -15.05 -1.61
CA GLY A 52 -15.85 -14.55 -0.39
C GLY A 52 -14.42 -14.05 -0.65
N LEU A 53 -14.11 -13.68 -1.90
CA LEU A 53 -12.80 -13.24 -2.37
C LEU A 53 -12.83 -11.72 -2.54
N GLY A 54 -12.78 -10.96 -1.45
CA GLY A 54 -12.80 -9.50 -1.55
C GLY A 54 -12.40 -8.83 -0.24
N THR A 55 -11.50 -7.86 -0.32
CA THR A 55 -11.20 -7.04 0.87
C THR A 55 -12.46 -6.27 1.26
N GLY A 56 -12.86 -6.36 2.52
CA GLY A 56 -14.04 -5.67 3.05
C GLY A 56 -15.41 -6.30 2.72
N GLY A 57 -15.47 -7.26 1.79
CA GLY A 57 -16.69 -8.02 1.48
C GLY A 57 -17.78 -7.20 0.80
N PHE A 58 -17.43 -6.47 -0.25
CA PHE A 58 -18.35 -5.61 -0.99
C PHE A 58 -18.71 -6.18 -2.37
N ALA A 59 -19.95 -5.91 -2.80
CA ALA A 59 -20.24 -5.77 -4.22
C ALA A 59 -19.68 -4.43 -4.72
N LEU A 60 -19.19 -4.36 -5.95
CA LEU A 60 -18.79 -3.08 -6.53
C LEU A 60 -19.93 -2.51 -7.37
N VAL A 61 -20.29 -1.26 -7.14
CA VAL A 61 -21.23 -0.56 -8.01
C VAL A 61 -20.52 -0.23 -9.33
N VAL A 62 -21.11 -0.64 -10.44
CA VAL A 62 -20.53 -0.49 -11.80
C VAL A 62 -21.14 0.68 -12.55
N ALA A 63 -22.44 0.91 -12.37
CA ALA A 63 -23.16 1.96 -13.08
C ALA A 63 -24.47 2.33 -12.37
N LEU A 64 -24.94 3.53 -12.65
CA LEU A 64 -26.28 4.04 -12.36
C LEU A 64 -27.08 4.12 -13.68
N PRO A 65 -27.81 3.07 -14.09
CA PRO A 65 -28.40 3.00 -15.43
C PRO A 65 -29.44 4.10 -15.72
N ASP A 66 -30.03 4.66 -14.66
CA ASP A 66 -31.10 5.66 -14.74
C ASP A 66 -30.64 7.06 -14.29
N ALA A 67 -29.37 7.21 -13.88
CA ALA A 67 -28.80 8.43 -13.31
C ALA A 67 -27.28 8.51 -13.60
N LEU A 68 -26.93 8.57 -14.88
CA LEU A 68 -25.52 8.68 -15.29
C LEU A 68 -24.89 9.97 -14.75
N PRO A 69 -23.59 9.95 -14.33
CA PRO A 69 -22.88 11.16 -13.96
C PRO A 69 -22.75 12.10 -15.17
N GLU A 70 -22.63 13.40 -14.89
CA GLU A 70 -22.29 14.38 -15.92
C GLU A 70 -20.87 14.14 -16.45
N ASP A 71 -20.63 14.49 -17.73
CA ASP A 71 -19.29 14.45 -18.29
C ASP A 71 -18.38 15.41 -17.49
N PRO A 72 -17.20 14.97 -17.06
CA PRO A 72 -16.27 15.84 -16.36
C PRO A 72 -15.84 17.00 -17.27
N PRO A 73 -15.60 18.20 -16.71
CA PRO A 73 -15.08 19.31 -17.49
C PRO A 73 -13.70 18.94 -18.08
N PRO A 74 -13.29 19.55 -19.20
CA PRO A 74 -11.95 19.36 -19.75
C PRO A 74 -10.87 19.64 -18.69
N SER A 75 -9.97 18.69 -18.49
CA SER A 75 -8.82 18.78 -17.59
C SER A 75 -7.51 18.49 -18.35
N PRO A 76 -6.38 19.06 -17.92
CA PRO A 76 -5.07 18.69 -18.48
C PRO A 76 -4.74 17.22 -18.19
N GLY A 77 -3.84 16.65 -19.00
CA GLY A 77 -3.35 15.28 -18.82
C GLY A 77 -3.98 14.27 -19.77
N HIS A 78 -3.17 13.32 -20.21
CA HIS A 78 -3.52 12.27 -21.16
C HIS A 78 -3.10 10.87 -20.68
N VAL A 79 -2.60 10.74 -19.44
CA VAL A 79 -2.33 9.41 -18.85
C VAL A 79 -3.65 8.70 -18.59
N VAL A 80 -3.77 7.49 -19.12
CA VAL A 80 -4.92 6.61 -18.87
C VAL A 80 -4.53 5.53 -17.86
N LYS A 81 -5.35 5.39 -16.81
CA LYS A 81 -5.26 4.40 -15.74
C LYS A 81 -6.41 3.40 -15.83
N ALA A 82 -6.25 2.21 -15.23
CA ALA A 82 -7.13 1.06 -15.46
C ALA A 82 -7.41 0.81 -16.96
N ARG A 83 -6.36 0.88 -17.79
CA ARG A 83 -6.48 0.93 -19.26
C ARG A 83 -7.25 -0.24 -19.84
N TYR A 84 -8.08 0.03 -20.83
CA TYR A 84 -8.91 -0.94 -21.55
C TYR A 84 -9.95 -1.68 -20.69
N THR A 85 -10.20 -1.19 -19.48
CA THR A 85 -11.41 -1.56 -18.72
C THR A 85 -12.55 -0.60 -19.06
N PRO A 86 -13.82 -1.00 -18.89
CA PRO A 86 -14.96 -0.09 -19.07
C PRO A 86 -14.95 1.15 -18.16
N THR A 87 -14.15 1.13 -17.09
CA THR A 87 -14.04 2.20 -16.08
C THR A 87 -12.63 2.84 -16.09
N GLN A 88 -11.94 2.80 -17.24
CA GLN A 88 -10.65 3.49 -17.37
C GLN A 88 -10.82 5.01 -17.13
N THR A 89 -9.82 5.63 -16.50
CA THR A 89 -9.87 7.06 -16.17
C THR A 89 -8.67 7.81 -16.75
N MET A 90 -8.89 9.04 -17.19
CA MET A 90 -7.83 9.96 -17.59
C MET A 90 -7.41 10.79 -16.39
N VAL A 91 -6.11 10.90 -16.19
CA VAL A 91 -5.51 11.66 -15.10
C VAL A 91 -4.34 12.49 -15.61
N LEU A 92 -3.99 13.53 -14.85
CA LEU A 92 -2.76 14.28 -15.06
C LEU A 92 -1.60 13.60 -14.34
N GLY A 93 -0.72 12.94 -15.11
CA GLY A 93 0.55 12.45 -14.61
C GLY A 93 1.46 13.61 -14.17
N ALA A 94 2.15 13.42 -13.05
CA ALA A 94 3.03 14.43 -12.46
C ALA A 94 4.15 14.85 -13.43
N ASP A 95 4.62 13.93 -14.27
CA ASP A 95 5.66 14.13 -15.28
C ASP A 95 5.12 14.48 -16.69
N GLU A 96 3.80 14.63 -16.88
CA GLU A 96 3.22 15.07 -18.16
C GLU A 96 3.50 16.55 -18.48
N GLN A 97 3.53 16.92 -19.75
CA GLN A 97 3.87 18.28 -20.21
C GLN A 97 2.92 19.37 -19.68
N GLU A 98 1.66 19.02 -19.44
CA GLU A 98 0.66 19.94 -18.87
C GLU A 98 0.73 20.03 -17.35
N SER A 99 1.55 19.18 -16.70
CA SER A 99 1.73 19.21 -15.25
C SER A 99 2.55 20.44 -14.83
N PRO A 100 2.18 21.13 -13.75
CA PRO A 100 3.01 22.18 -13.17
C PRO A 100 4.37 21.66 -12.67
N HIS A 101 4.54 20.34 -12.56
CA HIS A 101 5.76 19.69 -12.12
C HIS A 101 6.62 19.16 -13.28
N HIS A 102 6.21 19.34 -14.53
CA HIS A 102 6.89 18.77 -15.70
C HIS A 102 8.38 19.13 -15.73
N GLU A 103 8.71 20.42 -15.70
CA GLU A 103 10.12 20.86 -15.82
C GLU A 103 10.99 20.36 -14.67
N LEU A 104 10.41 20.25 -13.46
CA LEU A 104 11.11 19.71 -12.30
C LEU A 104 11.41 18.22 -12.48
N LEU A 105 10.43 17.44 -12.98
CA LEU A 105 10.56 16.00 -13.13
C LEU A 105 11.29 15.58 -14.41
N ARG A 106 11.29 16.42 -15.45
CA ARG A 106 11.99 16.19 -16.72
C ARG A 106 13.50 15.98 -16.52
N GLU A 107 14.08 16.61 -15.51
CA GLU A 107 15.51 16.53 -15.16
C GLU A 107 15.77 15.70 -13.89
N ALA A 108 14.72 15.21 -13.21
CA ALA A 108 14.88 14.42 -11.99
C ALA A 108 15.29 12.99 -12.33
N ASP A 109 16.48 12.57 -11.88
CA ASP A 109 17.04 11.23 -12.17
C ASP A 109 17.71 10.58 -10.94
N ASP A 110 17.49 11.14 -9.75
CA ASP A 110 18.14 10.66 -8.52
C ASP A 110 17.27 10.90 -7.27
N LEU A 111 17.38 9.96 -6.33
CA LEU A 111 16.74 10.02 -5.01
C LEU A 111 17.65 10.61 -3.93
N GLY A 112 18.93 10.85 -4.20
CA GLY A 112 19.86 11.47 -3.25
C GLY A 112 20.06 10.65 -1.98
N GLY A 113 19.96 9.32 -2.07
CA GLY A 113 20.04 8.43 -0.91
C GLY A 113 18.78 8.36 -0.05
N LEU A 114 17.63 8.87 -0.52
CA LEU A 114 16.34 8.80 0.17
C LEU A 114 16.02 7.36 0.66
N PRO A 115 15.67 7.17 1.94
CA PRO A 115 15.16 5.90 2.42
C PRO A 115 13.80 5.55 1.80
N VAL A 116 13.70 4.35 1.24
CA VAL A 116 12.45 3.80 0.70
C VAL A 116 12.13 2.48 1.42
N VAL A 117 11.13 2.52 2.30
CA VAL A 117 10.61 1.33 2.98
C VAL A 117 9.64 0.61 2.08
N VAL A 118 10.02 -0.57 1.61
CA VAL A 118 9.22 -1.40 0.72
C VAL A 118 8.58 -2.53 1.53
N ALA A 119 7.26 -2.69 1.42
CA ALA A 119 6.54 -3.81 2.04
C ALA A 119 5.62 -4.52 1.03
N ASP A 120 5.47 -5.83 1.19
CA ASP A 120 4.62 -6.65 0.32
C ASP A 120 3.13 -6.43 0.57
N LEU A 121 2.71 -5.94 1.73
CA LEU A 121 1.30 -5.73 2.07
C LEU A 121 0.98 -4.26 2.38
N HIS A 122 -0.18 -3.81 1.89
CA HIS A 122 -0.73 -2.51 2.23
C HIS A 122 -0.90 -2.28 3.74
N SER A 123 -1.25 -3.33 4.49
CA SER A 123 -1.45 -3.27 5.93
C SER A 123 -0.20 -2.92 6.74
N ALA A 124 1.00 -2.98 6.13
CA ALA A 124 2.24 -2.56 6.77
C ALA A 124 2.37 -1.02 6.86
N LEU A 125 1.74 -0.26 5.96
CA LEU A 125 1.86 1.20 5.87
C LEU A 125 1.71 1.92 7.23
N PRO A 126 0.60 1.78 7.98
CA PRO A 126 0.42 2.52 9.23
C PRO A 126 1.45 2.11 10.30
N ALA A 127 1.88 0.84 10.33
CA ALA A 127 2.88 0.36 11.27
C ALA A 127 4.28 0.91 10.96
N VAL A 128 4.68 0.94 9.68
CA VAL A 128 5.92 1.56 9.22
C VAL A 128 5.94 3.04 9.63
N VAL A 129 4.86 3.79 9.35
CA VAL A 129 4.79 5.21 9.70
C VAL A 129 4.85 5.43 11.21
N ALA A 130 4.15 4.61 12.00
CA ALA A 130 4.21 4.67 13.47
C ALA A 130 5.63 4.47 14.01
N GLY A 131 6.35 3.44 13.53
CA GLY A 131 7.72 3.17 13.95
C GLY A 131 8.72 4.24 13.51
N LEU A 132 8.53 4.80 12.31
CA LEU A 132 9.34 5.93 11.82
C LEU A 132 9.17 7.16 12.71
N ARG A 133 7.91 7.56 12.98
CA ARG A 133 7.61 8.75 13.78
C ARG A 133 8.06 8.61 15.23
N GLU A 134 7.97 7.40 15.79
CA GLU A 134 8.46 7.15 17.15
C GLU A 134 9.97 7.36 17.28
N ALA A 135 10.74 6.93 16.27
CA ALA A 135 12.20 6.98 16.31
C ALA A 135 12.80 8.30 15.83
N ALA A 136 12.13 9.01 14.92
CA ALA A 136 12.67 10.22 14.28
C ALA A 136 12.85 11.42 15.22
N GLY A 137 12.19 11.44 16.39
CA GLY A 137 12.25 12.57 17.33
C GLY A 137 11.69 13.90 16.77
N GLY A 138 11.02 13.84 15.61
CA GLY A 138 10.45 14.95 14.87
C GLY A 138 9.34 14.46 13.93
N GLU A 139 8.95 15.30 12.96
CA GLU A 139 7.87 14.99 12.01
C GLU A 139 8.41 14.82 10.59
N PRO A 140 8.99 13.64 10.26
CA PRO A 140 9.50 13.40 8.92
C PRO A 140 8.37 13.47 7.89
N ARG A 141 8.65 14.04 6.72
CA ARG A 141 7.73 14.14 5.60
C ARG A 141 7.64 12.78 4.91
N VAL A 142 6.60 12.02 5.24
CA VAL A 142 6.39 10.69 4.66
C VAL A 142 5.54 10.77 3.41
N ALA A 143 6.06 10.30 2.28
CA ALA A 143 5.25 10.06 1.09
C ALA A 143 4.89 8.57 0.96
N TYR A 144 3.66 8.29 0.56
CA TYR A 144 3.22 6.94 0.24
C TYR A 144 3.23 6.72 -1.28
N VAL A 145 3.92 5.70 -1.76
CA VAL A 145 3.85 5.28 -3.18
C VAL A 145 3.04 3.99 -3.26
N MET A 146 1.87 4.06 -3.91
CA MET A 146 0.96 2.92 -4.08
C MET A 146 1.14 2.28 -5.45
N SER A 147 1.59 1.02 -5.48
CA SER A 147 1.63 0.22 -6.71
C SER A 147 0.32 -0.53 -6.98
N ASP A 148 0.15 -0.94 -8.23
CA ASP A 148 -1.06 -1.56 -8.79
C ASP A 148 -1.18 -3.07 -8.57
N GLY A 149 -0.44 -3.62 -7.59
CA GLY A 149 -0.53 -5.04 -7.23
C GLY A 149 -1.85 -5.45 -6.55
N GLY A 150 -2.63 -4.48 -6.07
CA GLY A 150 -3.90 -4.67 -5.38
C GLY A 150 -5.02 -3.85 -6.02
N ALA A 151 -5.79 -3.13 -5.21
CA ALA A 151 -6.81 -2.19 -5.65
C ALA A 151 -6.17 -1.08 -6.49
N LEU A 152 -6.80 -0.77 -7.63
CA LEU A 152 -6.36 0.30 -8.52
C LEU A 152 -6.70 1.70 -7.95
N PRO A 153 -7.95 1.99 -7.55
CA PRO A 153 -8.26 3.27 -6.91
C PRO A 153 -7.77 3.31 -5.46
N ILE A 154 -6.95 4.31 -5.12
CA ILE A 154 -6.47 4.55 -3.75
C ILE A 154 -7.61 4.92 -2.79
N ALA A 155 -8.71 5.46 -3.32
CA ALA A 155 -9.95 5.79 -2.63
C ALA A 155 -10.52 4.60 -1.82
N PHE A 156 -10.20 3.36 -2.23
CA PHE A 156 -10.56 2.15 -1.47
C PHE A 156 -9.89 2.10 -0.08
N SER A 157 -8.73 2.73 0.11
CA SER A 157 -7.97 2.69 1.36
C SER A 157 -8.39 3.77 2.36
N ARG A 158 -9.18 3.37 3.35
CA ARG A 158 -9.43 4.16 4.57
C ARG A 158 -8.16 4.44 5.37
N THR A 159 -7.18 3.55 5.29
CA THR A 159 -5.89 3.70 5.97
C THR A 159 -5.13 4.90 5.42
N VAL A 160 -5.05 5.04 4.09
CA VAL A 160 -4.38 6.19 3.47
C VAL A 160 -5.14 7.47 3.79
N ALA A 161 -6.47 7.46 3.64
CA ALA A 161 -7.31 8.62 3.98
C ALA A 161 -7.09 9.09 5.42
N GLY A 162 -7.19 8.19 6.40
CA GLY A 162 -7.02 8.54 7.81
C GLY A 162 -5.59 8.96 8.18
N LEU A 163 -4.57 8.37 7.57
CA LEU A 163 -3.18 8.82 7.77
C LEU A 163 -2.94 10.21 7.18
N ARG A 164 -3.54 10.51 6.01
CA ARG A 164 -3.46 11.82 5.37
C ARG A 164 -4.19 12.88 6.18
N ASP A 165 -5.40 12.59 6.65
CA ASP A 165 -6.19 13.50 7.49
C ASP A 165 -5.52 13.78 8.84
N ALA A 166 -4.80 12.81 9.40
CA ALA A 166 -4.00 12.96 10.60
C ALA A 166 -2.64 13.67 10.38
N GLY A 167 -2.29 14.02 9.14
CA GLY A 167 -1.00 14.62 8.78
C GLY A 167 0.20 13.67 8.92
N TRP A 168 -0.04 12.36 9.00
CA TRP A 168 1.02 11.34 9.08
C TRP A 168 1.61 11.01 7.70
N LEU A 169 0.89 11.34 6.62
CA LEU A 169 1.40 11.33 5.25
C LEU A 169 1.38 12.75 4.69
N ALA A 170 2.51 13.17 4.11
CA ALA A 170 2.63 14.41 3.36
C ALA A 170 1.88 14.37 2.03
N GLY A 171 1.71 13.17 1.46
CA GLY A 171 0.97 12.92 0.24
C GLY A 171 1.15 11.49 -0.26
N SER A 172 0.46 11.16 -1.33
CA SER A 172 0.44 9.86 -1.97
C SER A 172 0.73 9.97 -3.47
N VAL A 173 1.41 8.97 -4.01
CA VAL A 173 1.68 8.84 -5.44
C VAL A 173 1.20 7.48 -5.92
N THR A 174 0.29 7.45 -6.89
CA THR A 174 -0.20 6.21 -7.49
C THR A 174 0.55 5.89 -8.77
N VAL A 175 1.07 4.66 -8.87
CA VAL A 175 1.93 4.23 -9.99
C VAL A 175 1.32 3.08 -10.79
N GLY A 176 1.77 2.89 -12.03
CA GLY A 176 1.27 1.82 -12.89
C GLY A 176 -0.20 2.07 -13.27
N GLN A 177 -1.06 1.10 -13.03
CA GLN A 177 -2.51 1.19 -13.24
C GLN A 177 -3.30 1.76 -12.06
N ALA A 178 -2.67 1.95 -10.89
CA ALA A 178 -3.32 2.55 -9.75
C ALA A 178 -3.54 4.06 -9.98
N TYR A 179 -4.58 4.62 -9.36
CA TYR A 179 -5.00 6.01 -9.54
C TYR A 179 -5.72 6.59 -8.31
N GLY A 180 -5.95 7.90 -8.35
CA GLY A 180 -6.58 8.72 -7.33
C GLY A 180 -5.61 9.29 -6.28
N GLY A 181 -4.29 9.13 -6.47
CA GLY A 181 -3.28 9.70 -5.57
C GLY A 181 -3.22 11.22 -5.63
N ASP A 182 -2.52 11.85 -4.67
CA ASP A 182 -2.24 13.30 -4.74
C ASP A 182 -1.39 13.64 -5.99
N LEU A 183 -0.56 12.69 -6.42
CA LEU A 183 0.16 12.70 -7.68
C LEU A 183 -0.02 11.38 -8.41
N GLU A 184 -0.02 11.43 -9.74
CA GLU A 184 -0.09 10.27 -10.61
C GLU A 184 1.24 10.06 -11.31
N ALA A 185 1.70 8.82 -11.40
CA ALA A 185 2.92 8.50 -12.12
C ALA A 185 2.77 7.22 -12.94
N VAL A 186 3.52 7.13 -14.03
CA VAL A 186 3.44 5.99 -14.96
C VAL A 186 4.11 4.75 -14.36
N THR A 187 5.24 4.93 -13.68
CA THR A 187 6.07 3.82 -13.15
C THR A 187 6.44 4.05 -11.70
N VAL A 188 6.92 3.00 -11.02
CA VAL A 188 7.54 3.14 -9.70
C VAL A 188 8.68 4.17 -9.71
N HIS A 189 9.48 4.22 -10.77
CA HIS A 189 10.60 5.16 -10.89
C HIS A 189 10.12 6.61 -10.88
N SER A 190 9.21 6.98 -11.79
CA SER A 190 8.68 8.35 -11.83
C SER A 190 7.86 8.68 -10.58
N GLY A 191 7.20 7.69 -9.96
CA GLY A 191 6.52 7.89 -8.68
C GLY A 191 7.45 8.19 -7.51
N LEU A 192 8.60 7.50 -7.44
CA LEU A 192 9.63 7.77 -6.44
C LEU A 192 10.26 9.15 -6.65
N LEU A 193 10.54 9.53 -7.90
CA LEU A 193 11.05 10.87 -8.24
C LEU A 193 10.03 11.96 -7.88
N ALA A 194 8.75 11.75 -8.17
CA ALA A 194 7.67 12.67 -7.76
C ALA A 194 7.55 12.79 -6.24
N ALA A 195 7.62 11.67 -5.51
CA ALA A 195 7.60 11.68 -4.05
C ALA A 195 8.74 12.52 -3.46
N ARG A 196 9.96 12.41 -4.02
CA ARG A 196 11.09 13.25 -3.60
C ARG A 196 10.95 14.70 -4.05
N ALA A 197 10.86 14.92 -5.35
CA ALA A 197 11.02 16.25 -5.95
C ALA A 197 9.79 17.14 -5.72
N VAL A 198 8.59 16.56 -5.77
CA VAL A 198 7.33 17.32 -5.66
C VAL A 198 6.79 17.31 -4.24
N LEU A 199 6.67 16.13 -3.61
CA LEU A 199 6.18 16.04 -2.23
C LEU A 199 7.25 16.38 -1.19
N GLY A 200 8.53 16.49 -1.58
CA GLY A 200 9.63 16.80 -0.65
C GLY A 200 9.75 15.75 0.44
N ALA A 201 9.63 14.47 0.09
CA ALA A 201 9.65 13.37 1.06
C ALA A 201 11.03 13.23 1.70
N ASP A 202 11.06 13.02 3.02
CA ASP A 202 12.23 12.59 3.78
C ASP A 202 12.33 11.05 3.79
N VAL A 203 11.18 10.37 3.71
CA VAL A 203 11.07 8.91 3.59
C VAL A 203 9.91 8.56 2.68
N VAL A 204 10.08 7.53 1.86
CA VAL A 204 8.98 6.91 1.10
C VAL A 204 8.60 5.58 1.73
N VAL A 205 7.31 5.34 1.89
CA VAL A 205 6.77 3.99 2.11
C VAL A 205 6.14 3.52 0.79
N LEU A 206 6.60 2.40 0.25
CA LEU A 206 6.10 1.84 -1.00
C LEU A 206 5.48 0.47 -0.76
N THR A 207 4.18 0.35 -1.04
CA THR A 207 3.46 -0.92 -1.00
C THR A 207 2.45 -0.99 -2.14
N GLN A 208 1.95 -2.18 -2.44
CA GLN A 208 0.71 -2.29 -3.22
C GLN A 208 -0.49 -1.70 -2.46
N GLY A 209 -1.57 -1.41 -3.19
CA GLY A 209 -2.89 -1.10 -2.61
C GLY A 209 -3.54 -2.29 -1.89
N PRO A 210 -4.69 -2.09 -1.21
CA PRO A 210 -5.43 -3.17 -0.54
C PRO A 210 -5.83 -4.29 -1.50
N GLY A 211 -6.01 -5.53 -1.02
CA GLY A 211 -6.46 -6.64 -1.90
C GLY A 211 -5.33 -7.49 -2.48
N ASN A 212 -4.32 -7.82 -1.66
CA ASN A 212 -3.23 -8.71 -2.04
C ASN A 212 -3.75 -10.02 -2.69
N LEU A 213 -3.28 -10.30 -3.91
CA LEU A 213 -3.59 -11.51 -4.66
C LEU A 213 -2.59 -12.63 -4.33
N GLY A 214 -3.07 -13.87 -4.28
CA GLY A 214 -2.23 -15.05 -4.08
C GLY A 214 -2.91 -16.31 -4.59
N THR A 215 -2.16 -17.17 -5.29
CA THR A 215 -2.63 -18.46 -5.82
C THR A 215 -2.08 -19.65 -5.03
N GLY A 216 -1.26 -19.39 -4.00
CA GLY A 216 -0.59 -20.44 -3.22
C GLY A 216 0.62 -21.06 -3.93
N THR A 217 0.99 -20.56 -5.10
CA THR A 217 2.23 -20.95 -5.79
C THR A 217 3.37 -19.99 -5.43
N ARG A 218 4.62 -20.44 -5.59
CA ARG A 218 5.81 -19.65 -5.23
C ARG A 218 5.83 -18.25 -5.84
N TRP A 219 5.37 -18.09 -7.07
CA TRP A 219 5.46 -16.83 -7.83
C TRP A 219 4.10 -16.14 -8.00
N GLY A 220 3.00 -16.85 -7.77
CA GLY A 220 1.66 -16.33 -8.01
C GLY A 220 1.14 -15.54 -6.82
N PHE A 221 1.77 -14.41 -6.49
CA PHE A 221 1.26 -13.46 -5.50
C PHE A 221 1.69 -12.03 -5.88
N SER A 222 0.84 -11.04 -5.64
CA SER A 222 1.09 -9.66 -6.08
C SER A 222 2.23 -8.98 -5.32
N GLY A 223 2.44 -9.35 -4.06
CA GLY A 223 3.54 -8.85 -3.24
C GLY A 223 4.95 -9.17 -3.77
N VAL A 224 5.08 -10.00 -4.81
CA VAL A 224 6.36 -10.31 -5.46
C VAL A 224 7.03 -9.05 -6.03
N ALA A 225 6.21 -8.07 -6.44
CA ALA A 225 6.64 -6.77 -6.96
C ALA A 225 7.42 -5.93 -5.94
N ALA A 226 7.37 -6.26 -4.65
CA ALA A 226 8.21 -5.61 -3.63
C ALA A 226 9.72 -5.77 -3.94
N GLY A 227 10.13 -6.89 -4.55
CA GLY A 227 11.52 -7.04 -5.02
C GLY A 227 11.87 -6.12 -6.19
N GLU A 228 10.92 -5.90 -7.09
CA GLU A 228 11.09 -4.97 -8.23
C GLU A 228 11.13 -3.51 -7.77
N ALA A 229 10.36 -3.16 -6.74
CA ALA A 229 10.40 -1.84 -6.12
C ALA A 229 11.75 -1.54 -5.45
N LEU A 230 12.42 -2.53 -4.83
CA LEU A 230 13.78 -2.37 -4.33
C LEU A 230 14.78 -2.15 -5.48
N ASN A 231 14.62 -2.86 -6.61
CA ASN A 231 15.45 -2.63 -7.80
C ASN A 231 15.28 -1.20 -8.33
N ALA A 232 14.03 -0.73 -8.46
CA ALA A 232 13.73 0.64 -8.91
C ALA A 232 14.29 1.71 -7.98
N THR A 233 14.18 1.48 -6.66
CA THR A 233 14.79 2.34 -5.64
C THR A 233 16.29 2.46 -5.85
N HIS A 234 16.98 1.34 -6.06
CA HIS A 234 18.42 1.32 -6.24
C HIS A 234 18.86 1.96 -7.57
N VAL A 235 18.11 1.74 -8.66
CA VAL A 235 18.37 2.38 -9.96
C VAL A 235 18.44 3.90 -9.83
N LEU A 236 17.56 4.47 -9.00
CA LEU A 236 17.51 5.91 -8.76
C LEU A 236 18.38 6.37 -7.57
N GLY A 237 19.34 5.57 -7.10
CA GLY A 237 20.25 5.99 -6.03
C GLY A 237 19.61 6.09 -4.63
N GLY A 238 18.43 5.51 -4.41
CA GLY A 238 17.77 5.44 -3.10
C GLY A 238 18.31 4.33 -2.20
N ARG A 239 17.98 4.40 -0.90
CA ARG A 239 18.32 3.36 0.09
C ARG A 239 17.11 2.46 0.33
N GLY A 240 17.12 1.27 -0.25
CA GLY A 240 16.05 0.29 -0.09
C GLY A 240 16.03 -0.33 1.31
N VAL A 241 14.86 -0.32 1.95
CA VAL A 241 14.60 -0.96 3.25
C VAL A 241 13.50 -2.01 3.05
N ALA A 242 13.86 -3.30 3.12
CA ALA A 242 12.99 -4.43 2.90
C ALA A 242 12.21 -4.79 4.18
N ALA A 243 10.98 -4.29 4.32
CA ALA A 243 10.16 -4.56 5.49
C ALA A 243 9.71 -6.03 5.52
N LEU A 244 10.09 -6.75 6.58
CA LEU A 244 9.72 -8.16 6.76
C LEU A 244 8.23 -8.31 7.01
N ARG A 245 7.61 -9.28 6.33
CA ARG A 245 6.31 -9.80 6.71
C ARG A 245 6.51 -10.96 7.67
N VAL A 246 6.13 -10.74 8.92
CA VAL A 246 6.13 -11.76 9.98
C VAL A 246 4.70 -12.09 10.37
N SER A 247 4.44 -13.32 10.81
CA SER A 247 3.19 -13.65 11.49
C SER A 247 3.46 -14.58 12.66
N GLN A 248 2.80 -14.32 13.79
CA GLN A 248 2.77 -15.23 14.95
C GLN A 248 1.46 -16.02 15.03
N ALA A 249 0.40 -15.52 14.38
CA ALA A 249 -0.97 -15.97 14.57
C ALA A 249 -1.54 -16.75 13.37
N ASP A 250 -0.70 -17.16 12.41
CA ASP A 250 -1.15 -18.09 11.38
C ASP A 250 -1.44 -19.46 12.03
N PRO A 251 -2.63 -20.05 11.81
CA PRO A 251 -2.98 -21.35 12.38
C PRO A 251 -2.12 -22.49 11.83
N ARG A 252 -1.39 -22.26 10.74
CA ARG A 252 -0.47 -23.24 10.15
C ARG A 252 0.92 -22.91 10.66
N GLU A 253 1.49 -23.75 11.51
CA GLU A 253 2.81 -23.55 12.13
C GLU A 253 3.91 -23.18 11.12
N ARG A 254 3.92 -23.84 9.94
CA ARG A 254 4.88 -23.53 8.85
C ARG A 254 4.78 -22.11 8.26
N HIS A 255 3.74 -21.35 8.59
CA HIS A 255 3.54 -19.97 8.17
C HIS A 255 3.77 -18.98 9.32
N GLN A 256 4.21 -19.45 10.49
CA GLN A 256 4.69 -18.61 11.57
C GLN A 256 6.16 -18.22 11.31
N GLY A 257 6.54 -17.04 11.78
CA GLY A 257 7.82 -16.41 11.47
C GLY A 257 7.77 -15.60 10.18
N VAL A 258 8.88 -15.54 9.46
CA VAL A 258 9.06 -14.80 8.22
C VAL A 258 8.28 -15.47 7.08
N SER A 259 7.49 -14.67 6.38
CA SER A 259 6.70 -15.12 5.24
C SER A 259 7.60 -15.53 4.06
N HIS A 260 7.27 -16.66 3.42
CA HIS A 260 7.88 -17.08 2.16
C HIS A 260 7.69 -16.06 1.02
N HIS A 261 6.69 -15.18 1.10
CA HIS A 261 6.53 -14.06 0.18
C HIS A 261 7.70 -13.07 0.31
N SER A 262 8.07 -12.68 1.55
CA SER A 262 9.25 -11.82 1.79
C SER A 262 10.52 -12.52 1.31
N THR A 263 10.70 -13.81 1.61
CA THR A 263 11.85 -14.56 1.10
C THR A 263 11.93 -14.56 -0.43
N THR A 264 10.79 -14.72 -1.11
CA THR A 264 10.76 -14.76 -2.58
C THR A 264 11.01 -13.38 -3.18
N ALA A 265 10.32 -12.35 -2.69
CA ALA A 265 10.47 -10.98 -3.17
C ALA A 265 11.88 -10.43 -2.91
N TYR A 266 12.39 -10.55 -1.69
CA TYR A 266 13.65 -9.90 -1.31
C TYR A 266 14.89 -10.72 -1.65
N ALA A 267 14.90 -12.04 -1.43
CA ALA A 267 16.12 -12.81 -1.70
C ALA A 267 16.28 -13.19 -3.18
N ARG A 268 15.17 -13.34 -3.92
CA ARG A 268 15.20 -13.86 -5.30
C ARG A 268 14.90 -12.81 -6.37
N VAL A 269 13.94 -11.91 -6.14
CA VAL A 269 13.53 -10.90 -7.13
C VAL A 269 14.37 -9.63 -7.01
N ALA A 270 14.63 -9.15 -5.80
CA ALA A 270 15.57 -8.06 -5.62
C ALA A 270 16.99 -8.52 -6.01
N ARG A 271 17.61 -7.77 -6.93
CA ARG A 271 18.95 -8.02 -7.49
C ARG A 271 19.96 -6.97 -7.06
N VAL A 272 19.62 -6.18 -6.05
CA VAL A 272 20.39 -5.03 -5.58
C VAL A 272 20.56 -5.08 -4.06
N PRO A 273 21.54 -4.36 -3.49
CA PRO A 273 21.65 -4.25 -2.05
C PRO A 273 20.44 -3.57 -1.41
N ALA A 274 20.00 -4.08 -0.25
CA ALA A 274 18.96 -3.47 0.57
C ALA A 274 19.13 -3.83 2.04
N ASP A 275 18.67 -2.95 2.92
CA ASP A 275 18.62 -3.22 4.36
C ASP A 275 17.44 -4.13 4.68
N LEU A 276 17.66 -5.11 5.57
CA LEU A 276 16.66 -6.05 6.07
C LEU A 276 16.51 -5.85 7.59
N PRO A 277 15.62 -4.94 8.03
CA PRO A 277 15.32 -4.75 9.44
C PRO A 277 14.70 -6.01 10.05
N VAL A 278 15.37 -6.59 11.04
CA VAL A 278 14.92 -7.76 11.80
C VAL A 278 14.46 -7.30 13.18
N PRO A 279 13.17 -7.46 13.55
CA PRO A 279 12.70 -7.03 14.85
C PRO A 279 13.28 -7.92 15.96
N GLY A 280 13.79 -7.30 17.02
CA GLY A 280 14.29 -7.96 18.24
C GLY A 280 13.16 -8.56 19.09
N LEU A 281 12.39 -9.49 18.52
CA LEU A 281 11.32 -10.19 19.22
C LEU A 281 11.90 -11.16 20.26
N ALA A 282 11.21 -11.31 21.40
CA ALA A 282 11.60 -12.26 22.43
C ALA A 282 11.10 -13.68 22.15
N GLY A 283 11.71 -14.66 22.82
CA GLY A 283 11.24 -16.05 22.85
C GLY A 283 11.44 -16.85 21.56
N PRO A 284 10.80 -18.02 21.44
CA PRO A 284 11.01 -18.95 20.31
C PRO A 284 10.70 -18.35 18.94
N LEU A 285 9.70 -17.48 18.86
CA LEU A 285 9.36 -16.78 17.62
C LEU A 285 10.50 -15.85 17.18
N GLY A 286 11.09 -15.09 18.11
CA GLY A 286 12.20 -14.20 17.80
C GLY A 286 13.44 -14.94 17.31
N ALA A 287 13.79 -16.06 17.95
CA ALA A 287 14.85 -16.93 17.47
C ALA A 287 14.56 -17.46 16.05
N THR A 288 13.32 -17.90 15.80
CA THR A 288 12.89 -18.38 14.48
C THR A 288 13.00 -17.29 13.40
N VAL A 289 12.53 -16.06 13.71
CA VAL A 289 12.61 -14.92 12.80
C VAL A 289 14.06 -14.53 12.51
N SER A 290 14.92 -14.55 13.52
CA SER A 290 16.36 -14.31 13.39
C SER A 290 17.01 -15.33 12.45
N ASP A 291 16.81 -16.63 12.68
CA ASP A 291 17.40 -17.70 11.86
C ASP A 291 16.89 -17.64 10.40
N GLN A 292 15.60 -17.33 10.22
CA GLN A 292 15.00 -17.18 8.88
C GLN A 292 15.52 -15.92 8.16
N ALA A 293 15.84 -14.86 8.88
CA ALA A 293 16.47 -13.67 8.30
C ALA A 293 17.90 -13.97 7.84
N ASP A 294 18.70 -14.70 8.62
CA ASP A 294 20.05 -15.14 8.22
C ASP A 294 20.00 -16.04 6.97
N ALA A 295 19.05 -16.97 6.92
CA ALA A 295 18.82 -17.79 5.74
C ALA A 295 18.41 -16.96 4.51
N MET A 296 17.66 -15.88 4.70
CA MET A 296 17.27 -14.97 3.62
C MET A 296 18.47 -14.17 3.10
N VAL A 297 19.34 -13.68 4.00
CA VAL A 297 20.60 -13.01 3.63
C VAL A 297 21.48 -13.93 2.81
N ALA A 298 21.73 -15.16 3.28
CA ALA A 298 22.52 -16.15 2.56
C ALA A 298 21.90 -16.49 1.18
N LEU A 299 20.58 -16.67 1.11
CA LEU A 299 19.87 -16.94 -0.16
C LEU A 299 19.97 -15.77 -1.15
N SER A 300 20.17 -14.55 -0.66
CA SER A 300 20.33 -13.35 -1.48
C SER A 300 21.76 -13.14 -1.99
N ASP A 301 22.69 -14.07 -1.75
CA ASP A 301 24.12 -13.89 -2.01
C ASP A 301 24.67 -12.62 -1.32
N ASP A 302 24.29 -12.42 -0.06
CA ASP A 302 24.67 -11.26 0.78
C ASP A 302 24.26 -9.87 0.23
N ARG A 303 23.35 -9.82 -0.76
CA ARG A 303 22.74 -8.56 -1.21
C ARG A 303 21.92 -7.90 -0.09
N LEU A 304 21.20 -8.69 0.70
CA LEU A 304 20.45 -8.17 1.84
C LEU A 304 21.39 -7.98 3.04
N ARG A 305 21.34 -6.80 3.66
CA ARG A 305 22.07 -6.50 4.89
C ARG A 305 21.13 -6.59 6.09
N ARG A 306 21.30 -7.61 6.93
CA ARG A 306 20.56 -7.71 8.21
C ARG A 306 20.87 -6.50 9.09
N VAL A 307 19.82 -5.90 9.64
CA VAL A 307 19.89 -4.87 10.67
C VAL A 307 18.98 -5.26 11.83
N ASP A 308 19.54 -5.59 12.99
CA ASP A 308 18.74 -5.91 14.17
C ASP A 308 18.16 -4.63 14.78
N VAL A 309 16.85 -4.58 14.93
CA VAL A 309 16.12 -3.39 15.40
C VAL A 309 15.42 -3.72 16.71
N PRO A 310 15.76 -3.02 17.82
CA PRO A 310 15.05 -3.15 19.08
C PRO A 310 13.56 -2.81 18.89
N VAL A 311 12.66 -3.42 19.66
CA VAL A 311 11.20 -3.25 19.53
C VAL A 311 10.56 -2.51 20.71
N GLU A 312 11.36 -2.17 21.73
CA GLU A 312 10.94 -1.43 22.91
C GLU A 312 10.28 -0.11 22.50
N GLY A 313 9.09 0.17 23.03
CA GLY A 313 8.32 1.38 22.72
C GLY A 313 7.46 1.29 21.45
N LEU A 314 7.77 0.40 20.49
CA LEU A 314 7.04 0.30 19.22
C LEU A 314 5.57 -0.09 19.42
N ARG A 315 5.29 -0.97 20.39
CA ARG A 315 3.90 -1.35 20.72
C ARG A 315 3.04 -0.13 21.07
N ARG A 316 3.56 0.80 21.88
CA ARG A 316 2.86 2.05 22.24
C ARG A 316 2.69 2.95 21.03
N ALA A 317 3.69 3.05 20.15
CA ALA A 317 3.57 3.83 18.93
C ALA A 317 2.50 3.28 17.98
N LEU A 318 2.40 1.95 17.88
CA LEU A 318 1.36 1.26 17.11
C LEU A 318 -0.03 1.55 17.67
N GLU A 319 -0.20 1.53 18.99
CA GLU A 319 -1.46 1.89 19.66
C GLU A 319 -1.85 3.37 19.45
N ALA A 320 -0.88 4.26 19.23
CA ALA A 320 -1.11 5.66 18.92
C ALA A 320 -1.43 5.93 17.44
N SER A 321 -1.51 4.90 16.59
CA SER A 321 -1.88 5.03 15.19
C SER A 321 -3.27 5.68 15.04
N PRO A 322 -3.43 6.72 14.19
CA PRO A 322 -4.72 7.38 13.98
C PRO A 322 -5.70 6.49 13.19
N VAL A 323 -5.21 5.38 12.64
CA VAL A 323 -5.99 4.41 11.88
C VAL A 323 -5.88 3.02 12.49
N PRO A 324 -6.92 2.17 12.38
CA PRO A 324 -6.86 0.81 12.90
C PRO A 324 -5.76 -0.03 12.22
N LEU A 325 -5.02 -0.77 13.04
CA LEU A 325 -4.02 -1.74 12.57
C LEU A 325 -4.70 -3.09 12.34
N ARG A 326 -4.83 -3.48 11.06
CA ARG A 326 -5.43 -4.76 10.65
C ARG A 326 -4.69 -5.39 9.49
N THR A 327 -4.40 -6.68 9.58
CA THR A 327 -3.74 -7.45 8.53
C THR A 327 -4.36 -8.84 8.45
N MET A 328 -4.77 -9.27 7.24
CA MET A 328 -5.35 -10.60 7.01
C MET A 328 -6.49 -10.99 7.98
N GLY A 329 -7.32 -10.01 8.37
CA GLY A 329 -8.43 -10.20 9.32
C GLY A 329 -8.05 -10.17 10.81
N ARG A 330 -6.78 -9.97 11.14
CA ARG A 330 -6.26 -9.89 12.51
C ARG A 330 -5.91 -8.45 12.86
N ASP A 331 -6.19 -8.04 14.08
CA ASP A 331 -5.77 -6.75 14.63
C ASP A 331 -4.41 -6.85 15.33
N LEU A 332 -3.97 -5.73 15.92
CA LEU A 332 -2.70 -5.61 16.60
C LEU A 332 -2.51 -6.62 17.74
N ASP A 333 -3.56 -6.87 18.54
CA ASP A 333 -3.49 -7.85 19.64
C ASP A 333 -3.44 -9.28 19.12
N ALA A 334 -4.15 -9.55 18.02
CA ALA A 334 -4.18 -10.88 17.42
C ALA A 334 -2.86 -11.28 16.73
N ASP A 335 -2.09 -10.35 16.13
CA ASP A 335 -0.85 -10.66 15.40
C ASP A 335 0.25 -9.59 15.61
N GLU A 336 0.61 -9.33 16.87
CA GLU A 336 1.54 -8.26 17.26
C GLU A 336 2.87 -8.28 16.50
N ALA A 337 3.50 -9.45 16.35
CA ALA A 337 4.77 -9.59 15.62
C ALA A 337 4.70 -9.07 14.17
N ALA A 338 3.56 -9.17 13.50
CA ALA A 338 3.39 -8.65 12.14
C ALA A 338 3.54 -7.12 12.10
N PHE A 339 2.98 -6.42 13.09
CA PHE A 339 3.03 -4.98 13.18
C PHE A 339 4.37 -4.48 13.75
N LEU A 340 4.96 -5.20 14.71
CA LEU A 340 6.30 -4.89 15.22
C LEU A 340 7.36 -5.02 14.12
N ALA A 341 7.28 -6.02 13.25
CA ALA A 341 8.20 -6.17 12.12
C ALA A 341 8.11 -4.98 11.14
N ALA A 342 6.90 -4.55 10.81
CA ALA A 342 6.69 -3.37 9.95
C ALA A 342 7.16 -2.08 10.64
N ALA A 343 6.86 -1.90 11.93
CA ALA A 343 7.32 -0.74 12.70
C ALA A 343 8.84 -0.70 12.87
N ALA A 344 9.50 -1.86 13.02
CA ALA A 344 10.95 -1.95 13.04
C ALA A 344 11.58 -1.44 11.74
N ALA A 345 10.96 -1.70 10.59
CA ALA A 345 11.43 -1.14 9.32
C ALA A 345 11.30 0.39 9.26
N GLY A 346 10.21 0.93 9.79
CA GLY A 346 10.03 2.38 9.97
C GLY A 346 11.08 2.99 10.89
N ARG A 347 11.31 2.38 12.05
CA ARG A 347 12.34 2.79 13.01
C ARG A 347 13.74 2.77 12.39
N HIS A 348 14.08 1.74 11.61
CA HIS A 348 15.35 1.71 10.89
C HIS A 348 15.45 2.85 9.87
N ALA A 349 14.40 3.11 9.10
CA ALA A 349 14.38 4.21 8.15
C ALA A 349 14.61 5.58 8.81
N ALA A 350 14.12 5.80 10.04
CA ALA A 350 14.41 7.01 10.80
C ALA A 350 15.91 7.21 11.07
N SER A 351 16.66 6.12 11.27
CA SER A 351 18.12 6.18 11.49
C SER A 351 18.92 6.54 10.23
N LEU A 352 18.27 6.54 9.07
CA LEU A 352 18.87 6.87 7.79
C LEU A 352 18.64 8.34 7.37
N LEU A 353 17.86 9.09 8.17
CA LEU A 353 17.60 10.53 8.03
C LEU A 353 18.76 11.39 8.54
#